data_AF-A0A8T0DP54-F1
#
_entry.id   AF-A0A8T0DP54-F1
#
_cell.length_a   1.000
_cell.length_b   1.000
_cell.length_c   1.000
_cell.angle_alpha   90.00
_cell.angle_beta   90.00
_cell.angle_gamma   90.00
#
_symmetry.space_group_name_H-M   'P 1'
#
loop_
_entity.id
_entity.type
_entity.pdbx_description
1 polymer ?
#
loop_
_entity_poly.entity_id
_entity_poly.type
_entity_poly.pdbx_seq_one_letter_code
_entity_poly.pdbx_strand_id
1 'polypeptide(L)'
;MATLLGHLLCKIRPVPFRTSHVPVFSTLTGQLSKASSPKKQQADRFQGFIPLGKLFCEKHSHAQDDLQISYSLSSGPGGQNVNKTHSKVEIRFHIPSASWIPENVRSHLMEKEKHRITKDAFFVISSDRTRKQIMNQADCLERIRRMIRECEAELYKPPPDPETLELVQKRQVILPFV
;
A
#
# COMPACT_ATOMS: atom_id res chain seq x y z
N MET A 1 42.81 -14.68 -77.87
CA MET A 1 42.29 -16.06 -77.77
C MET A 1 41.66 -16.23 -76.40
N ALA A 2 40.46 -16.80 -76.31
CA ALA A 2 39.56 -16.86 -75.13
C ALA A 2 39.09 -15.47 -74.59
N THR A 3 37.88 -15.17 -74.11
CA THR A 3 36.78 -15.85 -73.35
C THR A 3 37.10 -16.13 -71.87
N LEU A 4 36.19 -15.96 -70.87
CA LEU A 4 34.79 -15.45 -70.78
C LEU A 4 34.75 -14.27 -69.74
N LEU A 5 33.67 -13.75 -69.09
CA LEU A 5 32.19 -13.94 -69.09
C LEU A 5 31.49 -12.69 -68.44
N GLY A 6 30.30 -12.29 -68.91
CA GLY A 6 29.21 -11.75 -68.07
C GLY A 6 28.96 -10.22 -68.12
N HIS A 7 27.80 -9.62 -68.45
CA HIS A 7 26.35 -9.87 -68.20
C HIS A 7 25.83 -9.48 -66.80
N LEU A 8 24.71 -8.74 -66.64
CA LEU A 8 23.85 -8.04 -67.63
C LEU A 8 22.94 -6.94 -67.01
N LEU A 9 22.82 -5.81 -67.72
CA LEU A 9 21.75 -4.78 -67.70
C LEU A 9 21.06 -4.35 -66.38
N CYS A 10 21.27 -3.07 -66.04
CA CYS A 10 20.22 -2.22 -65.45
C CYS A 10 18.99 -2.13 -66.38
N LYS A 11 17.77 -2.09 -65.82
CA LYS A 11 16.53 -1.94 -66.62
C LYS A 11 15.44 -1.17 -65.87
N ILE A 12 15.46 0.16 -66.01
CA ILE A 12 14.41 1.06 -65.54
C ILE A 12 13.13 0.84 -66.37
N ARG A 13 11.96 0.81 -65.72
CA ARG A 13 10.64 0.97 -66.37
C ARG A 13 9.67 1.77 -65.46
N PRO A 14 9.05 2.85 -65.95
CA PRO A 14 8.02 3.60 -65.23
C PRO A 14 6.59 3.15 -65.59
N VAL A 15 5.68 3.14 -64.61
CA VAL A 15 4.20 3.05 -64.73
C VAL A 15 3.58 3.45 -63.36
N PRO A 16 2.27 3.76 -63.22
CA PRO A 16 1.63 4.92 -63.83
C PRO A 16 0.81 5.74 -62.80
N PHE A 17 0.28 6.89 -63.22
CA PHE A 17 -0.65 7.70 -62.42
C PHE A 17 -2.00 6.97 -62.26
N ARG A 18 -2.54 6.85 -61.04
CA ARG A 18 -3.94 6.43 -60.83
C ARG A 18 -4.57 7.07 -59.60
N THR A 19 -5.61 7.86 -59.82
CA THR A 19 -6.45 8.46 -58.78
C THR A 19 -7.55 7.49 -58.34
N SER A 20 -7.77 7.35 -57.02
CA SER A 20 -9.01 6.81 -56.46
C SER A 20 -9.12 7.07 -54.96
N HIS A 21 -10.23 7.68 -54.55
CA HIS A 21 -10.85 7.62 -53.22
C HIS A 21 -9.99 7.82 -51.95
N VAL A 22 -10.24 8.91 -51.24
CA VAL A 22 -10.10 8.93 -49.78
C VAL A 22 -11.19 8.03 -49.15
N PRO A 23 -10.83 7.11 -48.23
CA PRO A 23 -11.79 6.47 -47.34
C PRO A 23 -12.11 7.40 -46.15
N VAL A 24 -13.37 7.35 -45.71
CA VAL A 24 -13.92 8.19 -44.63
C VAL A 24 -13.65 7.56 -43.25
N PHE A 25 -13.56 8.41 -42.22
CA PHE A 25 -13.58 8.12 -40.77
C PHE A 25 -13.53 6.63 -40.33
N SER A 26 -12.46 6.30 -39.60
CA SER A 26 -12.61 5.50 -38.38
C SER A 26 -11.55 5.91 -37.36
N THR A 27 -11.93 6.77 -36.40
CA THR A 27 -11.13 7.00 -35.21
C THR A 27 -11.09 5.71 -34.38
N LEU A 28 -9.91 5.11 -34.26
CA LEU A 28 -9.64 4.08 -33.25
C LEU A 28 -9.58 4.74 -31.86
N THR A 29 -10.72 5.20 -31.37
CA THR A 29 -10.90 5.53 -29.95
C THR A 29 -10.60 4.27 -29.15
N GLY A 30 -9.51 4.30 -28.40
CA GLY A 30 -9.06 3.15 -27.61
C GLY A 30 -10.18 2.63 -26.72
N GLN A 31 -10.27 1.31 -26.58
CA GLN A 31 -11.26 0.68 -25.72
C GLN A 31 -11.05 1.17 -24.29
N LEU A 32 -11.98 2.00 -23.80
CA LEU A 32 -11.99 2.47 -22.43
C LEU A 32 -12.22 1.25 -21.52
N SER A 33 -11.15 0.74 -20.93
CA SER A 33 -11.14 -0.47 -20.10
C SER A 33 -11.86 -0.22 -18.78
N LYS A 34 -13.20 -0.32 -18.84
CA LYS A 34 -14.18 -0.33 -17.73
C LYS A 34 -13.60 0.12 -16.39
N ALA A 35 -13.65 1.42 -16.13
CA ALA A 35 -13.42 1.97 -14.80
C ALA A 35 -14.31 1.19 -13.80
N SER A 36 -13.68 0.49 -12.87
CA SER A 36 -14.37 -0.35 -11.90
C SER A 36 -15.28 0.51 -11.02
N SER A 37 -16.56 0.15 -10.94
CA SER A 37 -17.58 1.04 -10.38
C SER A 37 -17.33 1.33 -8.89
N PRO A 38 -17.48 2.58 -8.42
CA PRO A 38 -17.10 2.99 -7.06
C PRO A 38 -17.97 2.38 -5.92
N LYS A 39 -18.89 1.46 -6.22
CA LYS A 39 -19.90 0.95 -5.28
C LYS A 39 -19.40 -0.03 -4.21
N LYS A 40 -18.09 -0.33 -4.14
CA LYS A 40 -17.52 -1.22 -3.09
C LYS A 40 -17.17 -0.49 -1.78
N GLN A 41 -17.03 0.84 -1.83
CA GLN A 41 -16.42 1.68 -0.78
C GLN A 41 -17.00 1.53 0.64
N GLN A 42 -18.28 1.16 0.79
CA GLN A 42 -18.92 1.06 2.11
C GLN A 42 -18.62 -0.27 2.83
N ALA A 43 -18.31 -1.35 2.10
CA ALA A 43 -18.11 -2.69 2.68
C ALA A 43 -16.67 -2.88 3.20
N ASP A 44 -15.72 -2.17 2.60
CA ASP A 44 -14.29 -2.25 2.89
C ASP A 44 -13.87 -1.34 4.09
N ARG A 45 -14.80 -0.95 4.98
CA ARG A 45 -14.54 -0.07 6.14
C ARG A 45 -14.25 -0.88 7.41
N PHE A 46 -13.15 -0.54 8.09
CA PHE A 46 -12.76 -1.13 9.37
C PHE A 46 -13.75 -0.78 10.48
N GLN A 47 -14.28 -1.81 11.14
CA GLN A 47 -15.35 -1.68 12.13
C GLN A 47 -14.83 -1.28 13.54
N GLY A 48 -13.52 -1.06 13.70
CA GLY A 48 -12.89 -0.74 15.00
C GLY A 48 -12.70 -1.95 15.94
N PHE A 49 -13.27 -3.11 15.57
CA PHE A 49 -13.12 -4.38 16.26
C PHE A 49 -11.74 -4.99 15.98
N ILE A 50 -11.01 -5.31 17.05
CA ILE A 50 -9.77 -6.08 16.99
C ILE A 50 -10.03 -7.35 17.80
N PRO A 51 -9.87 -8.55 17.23
CA PRO A 51 -10.06 -9.79 17.97
C PRO A 51 -8.96 -9.96 19.02
N LEU A 52 -9.31 -9.74 20.29
CA LEU A 52 -8.46 -10.01 21.45
C LEU A 52 -8.51 -11.52 21.78
N GLY A 53 -8.23 -12.36 20.78
CA GLY A 53 -8.36 -13.81 20.83
C GLY A 53 -7.64 -14.42 22.04
N LYS A 54 -8.42 -15.08 22.91
CA LYS A 54 -7.98 -15.77 24.15
C LYS A 54 -6.74 -15.16 24.83
N LEU A 55 -6.91 -14.01 25.48
CA LEU A 55 -5.87 -13.38 26.30
C LEU A 55 -5.37 -14.18 27.53
N PHE A 56 -5.82 -15.42 27.72
CA PHE A 56 -5.54 -16.24 28.91
C PHE A 56 -4.75 -17.50 28.57
N CYS A 57 -3.50 -17.48 29.03
CA CYS A 57 -2.69 -18.55 29.60
C CYS A 57 -2.68 -19.96 28.96
N GLU A 58 -1.45 -20.39 28.68
CA GLU A 58 -1.00 -21.78 28.61
C GLU A 58 -1.62 -22.72 27.56
N LYS A 59 -0.83 -22.96 26.51
CA LYS A 59 -0.83 -24.20 25.69
C LYS A 59 -2.10 -24.48 24.87
N HIS A 60 -2.52 -23.59 23.98
CA HIS A 60 -3.24 -24.03 22.77
C HIS A 60 -2.89 -23.21 21.53
N SER A 61 -2.49 -23.93 20.48
CA SER A 61 -2.54 -23.60 19.04
C SER A 61 -2.80 -22.14 18.63
N HIS A 62 -1.79 -21.49 18.06
CA HIS A 62 -1.95 -20.22 17.34
C HIS A 62 -3.02 -20.34 16.24
N ALA A 63 -4.12 -19.59 16.31
CA ALA A 63 -4.83 -19.22 15.09
C ALA A 63 -4.07 -18.08 14.41
N GLN A 64 -4.06 -18.02 13.08
CA GLN A 64 -3.24 -17.04 12.37
C GLN A 64 -3.79 -15.60 12.44
N ASP A 65 -5.04 -15.43 12.87
CA ASP A 65 -5.68 -14.16 13.18
C ASP A 65 -5.35 -13.61 14.59
N ASP A 66 -4.79 -14.43 15.49
CA ASP A 66 -4.68 -14.09 16.91
C ASP A 66 -3.66 -12.97 17.19
N LEU A 67 -4.11 -11.98 17.98
CA LEU A 67 -3.29 -10.87 18.45
C LEU A 67 -2.36 -11.32 19.59
N GLN A 68 -1.07 -11.48 19.30
CA GLN A 68 -0.08 -11.88 20.30
C GLN A 68 0.29 -10.68 21.18
N ILE A 69 0.22 -10.84 22.51
CA ILE A 69 0.60 -9.80 23.48
C ILE A 69 1.69 -10.34 24.42
N SER A 70 2.81 -9.65 24.45
CA SER A 70 4.01 -9.99 25.22
C SER A 70 4.31 -8.93 26.29
N TYR A 71 4.64 -9.37 27.51
CA TYR A 71 4.91 -8.50 28.65
C TYR A 71 6.39 -8.56 29.05
N SER A 72 7.07 -7.43 29.03
CA SER A 72 8.52 -7.31 29.24
C SER A 72 8.86 -6.22 30.26
N LEU A 73 10.11 -6.22 30.74
CA LEU A 73 10.62 -5.16 31.61
C LEU A 73 10.91 -3.90 30.78
N SER A 74 10.51 -2.73 31.27
CA SER A 74 10.86 -1.44 30.63
C SER A 74 12.36 -1.16 30.76
N SER A 75 13.00 -0.81 29.66
CA SER A 75 14.44 -0.51 29.58
C SER A 75 14.77 0.89 30.12
N GLY A 76 14.50 1.13 31.40
CA GLY A 76 14.94 2.34 32.10
C GLY A 76 16.46 2.33 32.40
N PRO A 77 17.09 3.49 32.60
CA PRO A 77 18.51 3.58 32.91
C PRO A 77 18.84 2.83 34.21
N GLY A 78 19.71 1.82 34.12
CA GLY A 78 20.08 0.96 35.23
C GLY A 78 20.96 1.67 36.25
N GLY A 79 20.70 1.45 37.54
CA GLY A 79 21.47 2.05 38.64
C GLY A 79 20.92 1.77 40.04
N GLN A 80 19.63 1.43 40.16
CA GLN A 80 19.02 0.92 41.40
C GLN A 80 18.16 -0.32 41.12
N ASN A 81 17.95 -1.14 42.16
CA ASN A 81 17.31 -2.46 42.11
C ASN A 81 15.76 -2.38 42.00
N VAL A 82 15.26 -1.62 41.01
CA VAL A 82 13.86 -1.15 40.95
C VAL A 82 13.25 -1.26 39.55
N ASN A 83 13.10 -2.49 39.05
CA ASN A 83 12.16 -2.83 37.97
C ASN A 83 11.79 -4.33 38.02
N LYS A 84 11.00 -4.74 39.03
CA LYS A 84 10.45 -6.11 39.15
C LYS A 84 9.11 -6.31 38.43
N THR A 85 8.58 -5.29 37.77
CA THR A 85 7.25 -5.30 37.15
C THR A 85 7.36 -5.29 35.63
N HIS A 86 6.65 -6.19 34.95
CA HIS A 86 6.57 -6.24 33.48
C HIS A 86 5.65 -5.12 32.96
N SER A 87 6.17 -3.89 32.98
CA SER A 87 5.47 -2.67 32.57
C SER A 87 5.34 -2.54 31.04
N LYS A 88 6.36 -2.96 30.27
CA LYS A 88 6.39 -2.80 28.82
C LYS A 88 5.49 -3.84 28.17
N VAL A 89 4.52 -3.36 27.38
CA VAL A 89 3.63 -4.21 26.58
C VAL A 89 4.07 -4.14 25.13
N GLU A 90 4.19 -5.29 24.49
CA GLU A 90 4.39 -5.45 23.06
C GLU A 90 3.22 -6.21 22.46
N ILE A 91 2.73 -5.77 21.30
CA ILE A 91 1.64 -6.38 20.55
C ILE A 91 2.15 -6.71 19.15
N ARG A 92 1.95 -7.96 18.72
CA ARG A 92 2.38 -8.50 17.44
C ARG A 92 1.24 -9.26 16.75
N PHE A 93 1.07 -9.06 15.45
CA PHE A 93 0.14 -9.86 14.63
C PHE A 93 0.64 -9.98 13.18
N HIS A 94 0.18 -10.99 12.47
CA HIS A 94 0.50 -11.22 11.06
C HIS A 94 -0.48 -10.43 10.18
N ILE A 95 0.00 -9.46 9.40
CA ILE A 95 -0.89 -8.59 8.61
C ILE A 95 -1.67 -9.38 7.54
N PRO A 96 -1.05 -10.29 6.75
CA PRO A 96 -1.76 -11.00 5.69
C PRO A 96 -2.93 -11.86 6.19
N SER A 97 -2.77 -12.55 7.33
CA SER A 97 -3.79 -13.43 7.90
C SER A 97 -4.92 -12.70 8.63
N ALA A 98 -4.76 -11.42 8.98
CA ALA A 98 -5.74 -10.66 9.77
C ALA A 98 -7.05 -10.41 9.00
N SER A 99 -8.00 -11.34 9.11
CA SER A 99 -9.32 -11.30 8.45
C SER A 99 -10.15 -10.07 8.85
N TRP A 100 -9.89 -9.55 10.05
CA TRP A 100 -10.51 -8.35 10.61
C TRP A 100 -10.05 -7.01 9.98
N ILE A 101 -9.08 -7.04 9.06
CA ILE A 101 -8.63 -5.87 8.28
C ILE A 101 -8.99 -6.06 6.79
N PRO A 102 -9.68 -5.12 6.13
CA PRO A 102 -9.99 -5.20 4.70
C PRO A 102 -8.69 -5.18 3.86
N GLU A 103 -8.69 -5.92 2.75
CA GLU A 103 -7.48 -6.23 1.96
C GLU A 103 -6.75 -4.99 1.44
N ASN A 104 -7.49 -4.00 0.94
CA ASN A 104 -6.94 -2.71 0.49
C ASN A 104 -6.11 -2.04 1.61
N VAL A 105 -6.61 -2.07 2.85
CA VAL A 105 -5.98 -1.47 4.02
C VAL A 105 -4.81 -2.31 4.52
N ARG A 106 -4.88 -3.66 4.43
CA ARG A 106 -3.72 -4.53 4.71
C ARG A 106 -2.53 -4.17 3.80
N SER A 107 -2.76 -4.06 2.50
CA SER A 107 -1.71 -3.68 1.53
C SER A 107 -1.17 -2.27 1.77
N HIS A 108 -2.03 -1.28 2.02
CA HIS A 108 -1.59 0.09 2.30
C HIS A 108 -0.88 0.24 3.66
N LEU A 109 -1.25 -0.54 4.68
CA LEU A 109 -0.55 -0.57 5.97
C LEU A 109 0.83 -1.24 5.82
N MET A 110 0.95 -2.28 4.99
CA MET A 110 2.24 -2.85 4.59
C MET A 110 3.10 -1.88 3.77
N GLU A 111 2.49 -0.95 3.01
CA GLU A 111 3.20 0.11 2.30
C GLU A 111 3.70 1.21 3.27
N LYS A 112 2.84 1.69 4.17
CA LYS A 112 3.10 2.83 5.06
C LYS A 112 4.04 2.51 6.22
N GLU A 113 3.83 1.37 6.88
CA GLU A 113 4.53 1.01 8.13
C GLU A 113 5.65 -0.02 7.91
N LYS A 114 6.28 -0.02 6.72
CA LYS A 114 7.43 -0.90 6.36
C LYS A 114 8.51 -0.96 7.45
N HIS A 115 8.73 0.15 8.18
CA HIS A 115 9.72 0.26 9.26
C HIS A 115 9.32 -0.42 10.58
N ARG A 116 8.08 -0.90 10.74
CA ARG A 116 7.59 -1.68 11.90
C ARG A 116 7.29 -3.14 11.58
N ILE A 117 7.52 -3.55 10.35
CA ILE A 117 7.12 -4.85 9.82
C ILE A 117 8.33 -5.77 9.73
N THR A 118 8.20 -6.96 10.31
CA THR A 118 9.21 -8.02 10.22
C THR A 118 9.17 -8.64 8.83
N LYS A 119 10.28 -9.24 8.35
CA LYS A 119 10.36 -9.91 7.04
C LYS A 119 9.20 -10.87 6.77
N ASP A 120 8.74 -11.58 7.80
CA ASP A 120 7.63 -12.53 7.76
C ASP A 120 6.25 -11.84 7.96
N ALA A 121 6.10 -10.61 7.46
CA ALA A 121 4.88 -9.79 7.46
C ALA A 121 4.19 -9.57 8.84
N PHE A 122 4.93 -9.71 9.95
CA PHE A 122 4.44 -9.38 11.28
C PHE A 122 4.57 -7.88 11.58
N PHE A 123 3.46 -7.24 11.92
CA PHE A 123 3.45 -5.90 12.53
C PHE A 123 3.84 -6.02 14.01
N VAL A 124 4.72 -5.13 14.49
CA VAL A 124 5.12 -5.07 15.91
C VAL A 124 4.98 -3.65 16.45
N ILE A 125 4.34 -3.50 17.60
CA ILE A 125 4.20 -2.22 18.31
C ILE A 125 4.35 -2.42 19.81
N SER A 126 5.04 -1.50 20.49
CA SER A 126 5.21 -1.56 21.94
C SER A 126 5.02 -0.21 22.64
N SER A 127 4.70 -0.28 23.93
CA SER A 127 4.56 0.86 24.83
C SER A 127 4.95 0.52 26.26
N ASP A 128 5.72 1.43 26.85
CA ASP A 128 6.25 1.41 28.21
C ASP A 128 6.01 2.75 28.93
N ARG A 129 5.11 3.59 28.38
CA ARG A 129 4.81 4.97 28.86
C ARG A 129 4.45 5.07 30.35
N THR A 130 3.84 4.04 30.92
CA THR A 130 3.37 4.06 32.31
C THR A 130 3.84 2.84 33.09
N ARG A 131 3.76 2.90 34.43
CA ARG A 131 4.02 1.74 35.31
C ARG A 131 2.87 0.71 35.33
N LYS A 132 1.76 0.92 34.60
CA LYS A 132 0.57 0.05 34.60
C LYS A 132 0.43 -0.68 33.26
N GLN A 133 0.57 -2.01 33.28
CA GLN A 133 0.47 -2.85 32.06
C GLN A 133 -0.83 -2.61 31.26
N ILE A 134 -1.98 -2.47 31.93
CA ILE A 134 -3.29 -2.25 31.30
C ILE A 134 -3.34 -0.94 30.51
N MET A 135 -2.73 0.14 31.03
CA MET A 135 -2.67 1.44 30.35
C MET A 135 -1.79 1.37 29.09
N ASN A 136 -0.66 0.65 29.18
CA ASN A 136 0.26 0.48 28.06
C ASN A 136 -0.33 -0.44 26.98
N GLN A 137 -1.09 -1.47 27.37
CA GLN A 137 -1.86 -2.31 26.46
C GLN A 137 -2.94 -1.50 25.72
N ALA A 138 -3.70 -0.66 26.45
CA ALA A 138 -4.71 0.21 25.86
C ALA A 138 -4.10 1.20 24.86
N ASP A 139 -2.97 1.83 25.20
CA ASP A 139 -2.23 2.73 24.30
C ASP A 139 -1.69 2.01 23.05
N CYS A 140 -1.21 0.76 23.17
CA CYS A 140 -0.86 -0.05 21.98
C CYS A 140 -2.08 -0.31 21.08
N LEU A 141 -3.23 -0.70 21.65
CA LEU A 141 -4.46 -0.96 20.89
C LEU A 141 -5.03 0.33 20.24
N GLU A 142 -4.94 1.47 20.93
CA GLU A 142 -5.34 2.77 20.39
C GLU A 142 -4.45 3.19 19.21
N ARG A 143 -3.12 3.04 19.33
CA ARG A 143 -2.19 3.30 18.22
C ARG A 143 -2.49 2.45 17.00
N ILE A 144 -2.75 1.14 17.17
CA ILE A 144 -3.15 0.25 16.06
C ILE A 144 -4.43 0.76 15.39
N ARG A 145 -5.48 1.08 16.18
CA ARG A 145 -6.73 1.65 15.65
C ARG A 145 -6.51 2.96 14.89
N ARG A 146 -5.60 3.81 15.37
CA ARG A 146 -5.27 5.09 14.70
C ARG A 146 -4.53 4.86 13.39
N MET A 147 -3.50 4.02 13.37
CA MET A 147 -2.72 3.68 12.15
C MET A 147 -3.61 3.08 11.04
N ILE A 148 -4.55 2.19 11.41
CA ILE A 148 -5.53 1.64 10.46
C ILE A 148 -6.44 2.74 9.90
N ARG A 149 -7.01 3.59 10.76
CA ARG A 149 -7.85 4.74 10.35
C ARG A 149 -7.11 5.75 9.49
N GLU A 150 -5.83 5.99 9.73
CA GLU A 150 -5.00 6.86 8.91
C GLU A 150 -4.81 6.25 7.50
N CYS A 151 -4.59 4.93 7.38
CA CYS A 151 -4.52 4.25 6.10
C CYS A 151 -5.86 4.25 5.35
N GLU A 152 -6.99 4.05 6.04
CA GLU A 152 -8.33 4.22 5.46
C GLU A 152 -8.56 5.65 4.97
N ALA A 153 -8.23 6.64 5.78
CA ALA A 153 -8.37 8.06 5.44
C ALA A 153 -7.41 8.52 4.34
N GLU A 154 -6.40 7.73 4.00
CA GLU A 154 -5.52 7.91 2.84
C GLU A 154 -6.07 7.23 1.58
N LEU A 155 -6.59 6.00 1.69
CA LEU A 155 -7.21 5.25 0.60
C LEU A 155 -8.54 5.85 0.10
N TYR A 156 -9.32 6.47 0.99
CA TYR A 156 -10.64 7.03 0.68
C TYR A 156 -10.65 8.57 0.62
N LYS A 157 -9.50 9.20 0.34
CA LYS A 157 -9.49 10.64 0.03
C LYS A 157 -10.31 10.89 -1.23
N PRO A 158 -11.27 11.86 -1.23
CA PRO A 158 -11.88 12.30 -2.47
C PRO A 158 -10.78 12.85 -3.39
N PRO A 159 -10.95 12.75 -4.73
CA PRO A 159 -10.03 13.40 -5.65
C PRO A 159 -10.01 14.91 -5.36
N PRO A 160 -8.85 15.59 -5.49
CA PRO A 160 -8.78 17.03 -5.33
C PRO A 160 -9.71 17.71 -6.34
N ASP A 161 -10.37 18.77 -5.90
CA ASP A 161 -11.27 19.57 -6.73
C ASP A 161 -10.52 20.15 -7.96
N PRO A 162 -11.14 20.23 -9.15
CA PRO A 162 -10.51 20.83 -10.33
C PRO A 162 -9.91 22.22 -10.09
N GLU A 163 -10.55 23.10 -9.30
CA GLU A 163 -9.99 24.43 -8.98
C GLU A 163 -8.68 24.31 -8.19
N THR A 164 -8.57 23.30 -7.33
CA THR A 164 -7.34 22.99 -6.58
C THR A 164 -6.22 22.49 -7.52
N LEU A 165 -6.57 21.70 -8.53
CA LEU A 165 -5.61 21.23 -9.54
C LEU A 165 -5.08 22.38 -10.39
N GLU A 166 -5.95 23.28 -10.86
CA GLU A 166 -5.54 24.48 -11.60
C GLU A 166 -4.62 25.38 -10.78
N LEU A 167 -4.92 25.59 -9.49
CA LEU A 167 -4.08 26.35 -8.56
C LEU A 167 -2.70 25.71 -8.35
N VAL A 168 -2.59 24.38 -8.35
CA VAL A 168 -1.30 23.67 -8.25
C VAL A 168 -0.52 23.77 -9.55
N GLN A 169 -1.14 23.52 -10.70
CA GLN A 169 -0.49 23.65 -12.02
C GLN A 169 0.01 25.08 -12.26
N LYS A 170 -0.82 26.08 -11.96
CA LYS A 170 -0.46 27.51 -12.06
C LYS A 170 0.74 27.86 -11.18
N ARG A 171 0.83 27.31 -9.97
CA ARG A 171 2.01 27.46 -9.09
C ARG A 171 3.27 26.80 -9.65
N GLN A 172 3.16 25.63 -10.26
CA GLN A 172 4.29 24.94 -10.89
C GLN A 172 4.84 25.67 -12.12
N VAL A 173 3.99 26.31 -12.92
CA VAL A 173 4.41 27.07 -14.12
C VAL A 173 5.03 28.44 -13.76
N ILE A 174 4.69 29.03 -12.62
CA ILE A 174 5.14 30.37 -12.19
C ILE A 174 6.56 30.37 -11.58
N LEU A 175 7.13 29.20 -11.26
CA LEU A 175 8.51 29.06 -10.77
C LEU A 175 9.40 28.34 -11.80
N PRO A 176 9.78 28.99 -12.92
CA PRO A 176 10.88 28.50 -13.73
C PRO A 176 12.19 28.57 -12.93
N PHE A 177 13.04 27.56 -13.15
CA PHE A 177 14.40 27.39 -12.63
C PHE A 177 15.10 28.63 -12.05
N VAL A 178 15.47 28.52 -10.77
CA VAL A 178 16.56 29.25 -10.11
C VAL A 178 17.61 28.23 -9.70
#